data_AF-A0A970ILP7-F1
#
_entry.id   AF-A0A970ILP7-F1
#
_cell.length_a   1.000
_cell.length_b   1.000
_cell.length_c   1.000
_cell.angle_alpha   90.00
_cell.angle_beta   90.00
_cell.angle_gamma   90.00
#
_symmetry.space_group_name_H-M   'P 1'
#
loop_
_entity.id
_entity.type
_entity.pdbx_description
1 polymer ?
#
loop_
_entity_poly.entity_id
_entity_poly.type
_entity_poly.pdbx_seq_one_letter_code
_entity_poly.pdbx_strand_id
1 'polypeptide(L)'
;MSFGPVPIFLSGILLGPVYGAITGALADVLGYLVKPLGPYFPGFTINGALSGLIPGLLASFYNQNKSWWRLLLIIALTEAITSIMLTPLWLSMITGKAFIAFLPSNLLSRIFLIPIQVTLVKLILKYSVRVIPSLR
;
A
#
# COMPACT_ATOMS: atom_id res chain seq x y z
N MET A 1 7.47 0.29 -11.18
CA MET A 1 6.90 -0.81 -10.39
C MET A 1 7.78 -1.05 -9.18
N SER A 2 7.26 -0.95 -7.96
CA SER A 2 8.04 -1.13 -6.72
C SER A 2 7.29 -2.02 -5.75
N PHE A 3 8.03 -2.87 -5.02
CA PHE A 3 7.52 -3.69 -3.92
C PHE A 3 7.47 -2.94 -2.58
N GLY A 4 7.80 -1.64 -2.58
CA GLY A 4 7.79 -0.77 -1.39
C GLY A 4 6.50 -0.74 -0.55
N PRO A 5 5.29 -0.96 -1.11
CA PRO A 5 4.08 -1.02 -0.29
C PRO A 5 3.96 -2.25 0.60
N VAL A 6 4.69 -3.35 0.32
CA VAL A 6 4.54 -4.63 1.05
C VAL A 6 4.86 -4.49 2.54
N PRO A 7 6.00 -3.89 2.97
CA PRO A 7 6.26 -3.62 4.38
C PRO A 7 5.22 -2.70 5.04
N ILE A 8 4.68 -1.74 4.29
CA ILE A 8 3.67 -0.81 4.80
C ILE A 8 2.37 -1.56 5.09
N PHE A 9 1.92 -2.41 4.15
CA PHE A 9 0.76 -3.29 4.34
C PHE A 9 0.93 -4.19 5.56
N LEU A 10 2.11 -4.80 5.71
CA LEU A 10 2.42 -5.65 6.86
C LEU A 10 2.38 -4.87 8.17
N SER A 11 2.94 -3.66 8.22
CA SER A 11 2.91 -2.83 9.42
C SER A 11 1.49 -2.47 9.83
N GLY A 12 0.60 -2.16 8.88
CA GLY A 12 -0.81 -1.93 9.16
C GLY A 12 -1.51 -3.18 9.69
N ILE A 13 -1.29 -4.33 9.05
CA ILE A 13 -1.95 -5.59 9.43
C ILE A 13 -1.47 -6.10 10.79
N LEU A 14 -0.17 -5.94 11.11
CA LEU A 14 0.44 -6.49 12.32
C LEU A 14 0.39 -5.54 13.52
N LEU A 15 0.62 -4.24 13.30
CA LEU A 15 0.71 -3.24 14.37
C LEU A 15 -0.59 -2.44 14.53
N GLY A 16 -1.51 -2.55 13.56
CA GLY A 16 -2.77 -1.82 13.53
C GLY A 16 -2.74 -0.56 12.64
N PRO A 17 -3.92 0.05 12.42
CA PRO A 17 -4.12 1.09 11.41
C PRO A 17 -3.32 2.37 11.66
N VAL A 18 -3.21 2.80 12.92
CA VAL A 18 -2.51 4.04 13.28
C VAL A 18 -1.01 3.90 13.01
N TYR A 19 -0.41 2.80 13.47
CA TYR A 19 1.00 2.53 13.25
C TYR A 19 1.31 2.29 11.77
N GLY A 20 0.42 1.60 11.04
CA GLY A 20 0.53 1.47 9.58
C GLY A 20 0.49 2.81 8.84
N ALA A 21 -0.37 3.74 9.27
CA ALA A 21 -0.44 5.07 8.67
C ALA A 21 0.87 5.86 8.88
N ILE A 22 1.40 5.81 10.10
CA ILE A 22 2.64 6.51 10.46
C ILE A 22 3.83 5.91 9.69
N THR A 23 3.96 4.59 9.64
CA THR A 23 5.04 3.94 8.88
C THR A 23 4.96 4.26 7.40
N GLY A 24 3.76 4.31 6.82
CA GLY A 24 3.55 4.69 5.43
C GLY A 24 3.93 6.14 5.13
N ALA A 25 3.54 7.08 5.99
CA ALA A 25 3.92 8.49 5.88
C ALA A 25 5.43 8.68 6.01
N LEU A 26 6.05 8.04 7.02
CA LEU A 26 7.49 8.10 7.23
C LEU A 26 8.27 7.47 6.08
N ALA A 27 7.79 6.34 5.54
CA ALA A 27 8.43 5.69 4.40
C ALA A 27 8.48 6.60 3.17
N ASP A 28 7.44 7.41 2.94
CA ASP A 28 7.38 8.37 1.84
C ASP A 28 8.36 9.55 2.07
N VAL A 29 8.32 10.17 3.25
CA VAL A 29 9.21 11.28 3.61
C VAL A 29 10.68 10.85 3.60
N LEU A 30 11.00 9.72 4.23
CA LEU A 30 12.35 9.16 4.25
C LEU A 30 12.78 8.73 2.85
N GLY A 31 11.88 8.12 2.07
CA GLY A 31 12.12 7.76 0.68
C GLY A 31 12.51 8.96 -0.17
N TYR A 32 11.81 10.09 0.03
CA TYR A 32 12.12 11.35 -0.61
C TYR A 32 13.48 11.91 -0.19
N LEU A 33 13.79 11.92 1.12
CA LEU A 33 15.06 12.42 1.64
C LEU A 33 16.26 11.61 1.14
N VAL A 34 16.13 10.29 1.04
CA VAL A 34 17.19 9.41 0.56
C VAL A 34 17.35 9.53 -0.96
N LYS A 35 16.26 9.70 -1.70
CA LYS A 35 16.28 9.79 -3.16
C LYS A 35 15.28 10.85 -3.65
N PRO A 36 15.69 12.13 -3.71
CA PRO A 36 14.81 13.20 -4.15
C PRO A 36 14.61 13.14 -5.66
N LEU A 37 13.69 12.30 -6.11
CA LEU A 37 13.27 12.19 -7.51
C LEU A 37 12.17 13.23 -7.80
N GLY A 38 12.56 14.50 -7.85
CA GLY A 38 11.68 15.62 -8.22
C GLY A 38 11.15 16.45 -7.03
N PRO A 39 10.13 17.31 -7.25
CA PRO A 39 9.53 18.10 -6.18
C PRO A 39 8.73 17.22 -5.22
N TYR A 40 8.96 17.39 -3.92
CA TYR A 40 8.14 16.73 -2.89
C TYR A 40 6.70 17.22 -2.99
N PHE A 41 5.76 16.27 -3.04
CA PHE A 41 4.35 16.58 -3.06
C PHE A 41 3.65 15.86 -1.89
N PRO A 42 3.07 16.59 -0.92
CA PRO A 42 2.53 16.01 0.31
C PRO A 42 1.38 15.01 0.07
N GLY A 43 0.72 15.05 -1.10
CA GLY A 43 -0.28 14.06 -1.47
C GLY A 43 0.28 12.64 -1.63
N PHE A 44 1.56 12.46 -1.98
CA PHE A 44 2.17 11.12 -2.01
C PHE A 44 2.37 10.56 -0.60
N THR A 45 2.62 11.43 0.38
CA THR A 45 2.68 11.05 1.79
C THR A 45 1.33 10.61 2.32
N ILE A 46 0.26 11.27 1.89
CA ILE A 46 -1.13 10.83 2.17
C ILE A 46 -1.39 9.45 1.54
N ASN A 47 -0.90 9.19 0.32
CA ASN A 47 -1.02 7.87 -0.29
C ASN A 47 -0.26 6.80 0.51
N GLY A 48 0.94 7.11 1.01
CA GLY A 48 1.71 6.23 1.88
C GLY A 48 0.97 5.93 3.18
N ALA A 49 0.43 6.96 3.84
CA ALA A 49 -0.36 6.81 5.06
C ALA A 49 -1.62 5.95 4.84
N LEU A 50 -2.39 6.24 3.80
CA LEU A 50 -3.59 5.44 3.45
C LEU A 50 -3.24 4.00 3.11
N SER A 51 -2.09 3.79 2.45
CA SER A 51 -1.60 2.45 2.12
C SER A 51 -1.34 1.60 3.36
N GLY A 52 -0.96 2.17 4.50
CA GLY A 52 -0.83 1.43 5.75
C GLY A 52 -2.11 1.40 6.60
N LEU A 53 -2.91 2.48 6.54
CA LEU A 53 -4.14 2.64 7.30
C LEU A 53 -5.24 1.68 6.84
N ILE A 54 -5.49 1.59 5.53
CA ILE A 54 -6.60 0.79 4.98
C ILE A 54 -6.41 -0.72 5.27
N PRO A 55 -5.23 -1.32 5.02
CA PRO A 55 -4.99 -2.70 5.39
C PRO A 55 -5.05 -2.94 6.89
N GLY A 56 -4.62 -1.98 7.71
CA GLY A 56 -4.70 -2.10 9.17
C GLY A 56 -6.13 -2.02 9.72
N LEU A 57 -6.99 -1.19 9.13
CA LEU A 57 -8.41 -1.15 9.51
C LEU A 57 -9.12 -2.45 9.12
N LEU A 58 -8.86 -2.92 7.89
CA LEU A 58 -9.49 -4.12 7.35
C LEU A 58 -8.84 -5.41 7.87
N ALA A 59 -7.70 -5.34 8.56
CA ALA A 59 -7.08 -6.47 9.22
C ALA A 59 -7.99 -7.09 10.29
N SER A 60 -8.88 -6.31 10.92
CA SER A 60 -9.88 -6.85 11.86
C SER A 60 -10.87 -7.82 11.19
N PHE A 61 -11.06 -7.74 9.87
CA PHE A 61 -11.89 -8.67 9.09
C PHE A 61 -11.10 -9.86 8.52
N TYR A 62 -9.77 -9.84 8.69
CA TYR A 62 -8.88 -10.91 8.26
C TYR A 62 -9.04 -12.11 9.19
N ASN A 63 -9.44 -13.26 8.63
CA ASN A 63 -9.53 -14.52 9.36
C ASN A 63 -8.67 -15.56 8.65
N GLN A 64 -7.76 -16.20 9.39
CA GLN A 64 -6.66 -17.02 8.85
C GLN A 64 -7.14 -18.20 7.99
N ASN A 65 -8.37 -18.69 8.22
CA ASN A 65 -8.90 -19.89 7.54
C ASN A 65 -9.47 -19.66 6.12
N LYS A 66 -9.78 -18.42 5.69
CA LYS A 66 -10.34 -18.13 4.34
C LYS A 66 -9.54 -17.06 3.56
N SER A 67 -8.23 -16.99 3.83
CA SER A 67 -7.49 -15.72 3.86
C SER A 67 -7.07 -15.09 2.51
N TRP A 68 -6.94 -15.85 1.41
CA TRP A 68 -6.34 -15.31 0.18
C TRP A 68 -7.23 -14.27 -0.51
N TRP A 69 -8.52 -14.58 -0.71
CA TRP A 69 -9.47 -13.66 -1.35
C TRP A 69 -9.72 -12.39 -0.54
N ARG A 70 -9.77 -12.50 0.79
CA ARG A 70 -9.93 -11.32 1.66
C ARG A 70 -8.70 -10.42 1.60
N LEU A 71 -7.50 -10.99 1.69
CA LEU A 71 -6.27 -10.22 1.57
C LEU A 71 -6.16 -9.55 0.18
N LEU A 72 -6.57 -10.26 -0.87
CA LEU A 72 -6.66 -9.72 -2.22
C LEU A 72 -7.60 -8.52 -2.28
N LEU A 73 -8.82 -8.64 -1.74
CA LEU A 73 -9.78 -7.52 -1.72
C LEU A 73 -9.24 -6.32 -0.93
N ILE A 74 -8.60 -6.54 0.21
CA ILE A 74 -8.01 -5.46 1.03
C ILE A 74 -6.92 -4.72 0.27
N ILE A 75 -5.96 -5.45 -0.29
CA ILE A 75 -4.83 -4.85 -1.03
C ILE A 75 -5.33 -4.22 -2.33
N ALA A 76 -6.24 -4.87 -3.05
CA ALA A 76 -6.84 -4.33 -4.27
C ALA A 76 -7.61 -3.03 -4.01
N LEU A 77 -8.39 -2.96 -2.92
CA LEU A 77 -9.10 -1.73 -2.54
C LEU A 77 -8.12 -0.62 -2.18
N THR A 78 -7.07 -0.96 -1.42
CA THR A 78 -6.02 -0.01 -1.02
C THR A 78 -5.30 0.55 -2.24
N GLU A 79 -4.85 -0.30 -3.15
CA GLU A 79 -4.17 0.09 -4.39
C GLU A 79 -5.12 0.81 -5.36
N ALA A 80 -6.41 0.48 -5.37
CA ALA A 80 -7.40 1.21 -6.18
C ALA A 80 -7.54 2.67 -5.73
N ILE A 81 -7.65 2.91 -4.43
CA ILE A 81 -7.77 4.27 -3.89
C ILE A 81 -6.45 5.03 -4.07
N THR A 82 -5.34 4.45 -3.65
CA THR A 82 -4.05 5.15 -3.60
C THR A 82 -3.37 5.24 -4.96
N SER A 83 -3.29 4.14 -5.70
CA SER A 83 -2.51 4.07 -6.94
C SER A 83 -3.32 4.29 -8.21
N ILE A 84 -4.62 3.97 -8.23
CA ILE A 84 -5.46 4.16 -9.42
C ILE A 84 -6.15 5.52 -9.39
N MET A 85 -6.57 6.02 -8.22
CA MET A 85 -7.22 7.33 -8.10
C MET A 85 -6.24 8.44 -7.71
N LEU A 86 -5.62 8.34 -6.53
CA LEU A 86 -4.86 9.46 -5.97
C LEU A 86 -3.54 9.71 -6.72
N THR A 87 -2.79 8.66 -7.07
CA THR A 87 -1.50 8.81 -7.75
C THR A 87 -1.61 9.54 -9.11
N PRO A 88 -2.51 9.16 -10.04
CA PRO A 88 -2.68 9.89 -11.30
C PRO A 88 -3.24 11.31 -11.08
N LEU A 89 -4.02 11.53 -10.02
CA LEU A 89 -4.55 12.84 -9.66
C LEU A 89 -3.40 13.78 -9.26
N TRP A 90 -2.49 13.35 -8.39
CA TRP A 90 -1.29 14.12 -8.04
C TRP A 90 -0.39 14.35 -9.24
N LEU A 91 -0.18 13.33 -10.07
CA LEU A 91 0.60 13.48 -11.31
C LEU A 91 -0.04 14.49 -12.28
N SER A 92 -1.36 14.51 -12.41
CA SER A 92 -2.06 15.49 -13.24
C SER A 92 -1.87 16.92 -12.74
N MET A 93 -1.88 17.13 -11.42
CA MET A 93 -1.65 18.44 -10.80
C MET A 93 -0.21 18.92 -10.98
N ILE A 94 0.77 18.03 -10.84
CA ILE A 94 2.20 18.38 -10.94
C ILE A 94 2.62 18.58 -12.41
N THR A 95 2.13 17.75 -13.32
CA THR A 95 2.57 17.76 -14.72
C THR A 95 1.68 18.59 -15.65
N GLY A 96 0.50 19.03 -15.18
CA GLY A 96 -0.49 19.75 -15.99
C GLY A 96 -1.13 18.90 -17.10
N LYS A 97 -0.84 17.60 -17.16
CA LYS A 97 -1.37 16.67 -18.18
C LYS A 97 -2.71 16.07 -17.73
N ALA A 98 -3.53 15.66 -18.69
CA ALA A 98 -4.82 15.05 -18.42
C ALA A 98 -4.69 13.79 -17.55
N PHE A 99 -5.50 13.70 -16.50
CA PHE A 99 -5.61 12.55 -15.59
C PHE A 99 -5.72 11.20 -16.33
N ILE A 100 -6.51 11.17 -17.39
CA ILE A 100 -6.78 9.99 -18.23
C ILE A 100 -5.49 9.46 -18.90
N ALA A 101 -4.47 10.30 -19.11
CA ALA A 101 -3.22 9.87 -19.73
C ALA A 101 -2.38 8.96 -18.82
N PHE A 102 -2.47 9.14 -17.50
CA PHE A 102 -1.71 8.35 -16.52
C PHE A 102 -2.49 7.16 -15.95
N LEU A 103 -3.81 7.17 -16.10
CA LEU A 103 -4.69 6.12 -15.61
C LEU A 103 -4.36 4.73 -16.20
N PRO A 104 -4.23 4.54 -17.53
CA PRO A 104 -4.00 3.21 -18.10
C PRO A 104 -2.62 2.64 -17.75
N SER A 105 -1.58 3.48 -17.69
CA SER A 105 -0.23 3.02 -17.33
C SER A 105 -0.14 2.58 -15.87
N ASN A 106 -0.81 3.30 -14.96
CA ASN A 106 -0.91 2.91 -13.56
C ASN A 106 -1.78 1.66 -13.38
N LEU A 107 -2.95 1.60 -14.02
CA LEU A 107 -3.88 0.46 -13.91
C LEU A 107 -3.23 -0.85 -14.37
N LEU A 108 -2.64 -0.86 -15.57
CA LEU A 108 -1.94 -2.02 -16.11
C LEU A 108 -0.85 -2.48 -15.15
N SER A 109 -0.10 -1.53 -14.59
CA SER A 109 0.97 -1.86 -13.67
C SER A 109 0.48 -2.52 -12.38
N ARG A 110 -0.66 -2.07 -11.86
CA ARG A 110 -1.23 -2.59 -10.61
C ARG A 110 -1.89 -3.95 -10.77
N ILE A 111 -2.51 -4.23 -11.92
CA ILE A 111 -3.15 -5.54 -12.19
C ILE A 111 -2.16 -6.69 -12.02
N PHE A 112 -0.91 -6.53 -12.47
CA PHE A 112 0.12 -7.56 -12.29
C PHE A 112 0.74 -7.56 -10.90
N LEU A 113 0.89 -6.40 -10.26
CA LEU A 113 1.54 -6.29 -8.96
C LEU A 113 0.66 -6.75 -7.80
N ILE A 114 -0.65 -6.49 -7.84
CA ILE A 114 -1.57 -6.81 -6.73
C ILE A 114 -1.51 -8.31 -6.37
N PRO A 115 -1.65 -9.27 -7.32
CA PRO A 115 -1.55 -10.71 -6.99
C PRO A 115 -0.21 -11.10 -6.37
N ILE A 116 0.88 -10.49 -6.84
CA ILE A 116 2.24 -10.75 -6.34
C ILE A 116 2.37 -10.22 -4.91
N GLN A 117 1.96 -8.97 -4.67
CA GLN A 117 1.98 -8.34 -3.35
C GLN A 117 1.13 -9.13 -2.34
N VAL A 118 -0.07 -9.56 -2.74
CA VAL A 118 -0.97 -10.41 -1.91
C VAL A 118 -0.27 -11.69 -1.52
N THR A 119 0.40 -12.35 -2.47
CA THR A 119 1.13 -13.59 -2.21
C THR A 119 2.30 -13.38 -1.25
N LEU A 120 3.07 -12.30 -1.44
CA LEU A 120 4.17 -11.93 -0.55
C LEU A 120 3.70 -11.60 0.87
N VAL A 121 2.68 -10.75 1.00
CA VAL A 121 2.11 -10.38 2.30
C VAL A 121 1.59 -11.63 3.01
N LYS A 122 0.84 -12.50 2.33
CA LYS A 122 0.35 -13.75 2.93
C LYS A 122 1.48 -14.67 3.40
N LEU A 123 2.52 -14.82 2.58
CA LEU A 123 3.67 -15.66 2.93
C LEU A 123 4.36 -15.11 4.18
N ILE A 124 4.68 -13.81 4.19
CA ILE A 124 5.33 -13.15 5.33
C ILE A 124 4.46 -13.25 6.58
N LEU A 125 3.16 -12.95 6.50
CA LEU A 125 2.24 -13.10 7.65
C LEU A 125 2.22 -14.52 8.20
N LYS A 126 2.20 -15.55 7.35
CA LYS A 126 2.22 -16.95 7.78
C LYS A 126 3.52 -17.29 8.53
N TYR A 127 4.65 -16.75 8.09
CA TYR A 127 5.94 -16.91 8.80
C TYR A 127 5.98 -16.09 10.09
N SER A 128 5.56 -14.83 10.07
CA SER A 128 5.56 -13.94 11.24
C SER A 128 4.69 -14.46 12.38
N VAL A 129 3.48 -14.93 12.09
CA VAL A 129 2.58 -15.53 13.11
C VAL A 129 3.18 -16.82 13.70
N ARG A 130 3.98 -17.55 12.91
CA ARG A 130 4.66 -18.77 13.38
C ARG A 130 5.84 -18.45 14.30
N VAL A 131 6.51 -17.33 14.08
CA VAL A 131 7.70 -16.90 14.83
C VAL A 131 7.32 -16.07 16.06
N ILE A 132 6.22 -15.31 16.00
CA ILE A 132 5.76 -14.42 17.07
C ILE A 132 4.33 -14.84 17.48
N PRO A 133 4.18 -15.74 18.47
CA PRO A 133 2.88 -16.26 18.91
C PRO A 133 1.99 -15.22 19.59
N SER A 134 2.54 -14.06 19.99
CA SER A 134 1.80 -12.97 20.66
C SER A 134 0.88 -12.17 19.74
N LEU A 135 0.88 -12.45 18.43
CA LEU A 135 0.03 -11.82 17.40
C LEU A 135 -1.20 -12.68 17.04
N ARG A 136 -1.52 -13.69 17.87
CA ARG A 136 -2.63 -14.62 17.66
C ARG A 136 -3.93 -14.12 18.29
#